data_AF-A0A183JMM1-F1
#
_entry.id   AF-A0A183JMM1-F1
#
_cell.length_a   1.000
_cell.length_b   1.000
_cell.length_c   1.000
_cell.angle_alpha   90.00
_cell.angle_beta   90.00
_cell.angle_gamma   90.00
#
_symmetry.space_group_name_H-M   'P 1'
#
loop_
_entity.id
_entity.type
_entity.pdbx_description
1 polymer ?
#
loop_
_entity_poly.entity_id
_entity_poly.type
_entity_poly.pdbx_seq_one_letter_code
_entity_poly.pdbx_strand_id
1 'polypeptide(L)'
;MNSANCPNIVLFYGAIFTEGDCWICMEMMSTSLDKFYKFVYNYLQSRIPESIIGKITTAVSYLIGYLFPSMLSNCDILLFI
;
A
#
# COMPACT_ATOMS: atom_id res chain seq x y z
N MET A 1 18.43 5.40 -9.53
CA MET A 1 18.14 4.64 -8.31
C MET A 1 16.86 3.86 -8.57
N ASN A 2 16.97 2.56 -8.81
CA ASN A 2 15.81 1.74 -9.16
C ASN A 2 14.98 1.47 -7.90
N SER A 3 13.79 2.07 -7.84
CA SER A 3 12.75 1.82 -6.83
C SER A 3 12.12 0.43 -6.90
N ALA A 4 12.61 -0.41 -7.80
CA ALA A 4 12.14 -1.78 -8.03
C ALA A 4 12.57 -2.80 -6.95
N ASN A 5 13.43 -2.42 -5.99
CA ASN A 5 13.99 -3.37 -5.01
C ASN A 5 13.29 -3.39 -3.65
N CYS A 6 12.16 -2.70 -3.51
CA CYS A 6 11.38 -2.71 -2.27
C CYS A 6 10.14 -3.60 -2.45
N PRO A 7 10.14 -4.86 -1.96
CA PRO A 7 9.02 -5.78 -2.12
C PRO A 7 7.74 -5.36 -1.37
N ASN A 8 7.82 -4.30 -0.56
CA ASN A 8 6.70 -3.76 0.21
C ASN A 8 5.98 -2.62 -0.53
N ILE A 9 6.40 -2.28 -1.75
CA ILE A 9 5.79 -1.25 -2.59
C ILE A 9 5.06 -1.93 -3.75
N VAL A 10 3.80 -1.53 -3.97
CA VAL A 10 3.05 -1.94 -5.16
C VAL A 10 3.78 -1.52 -6.42
N LEU A 11 3.98 -2.46 -7.36
CA LEU A 11 4.65 -2.11 -8.61
C LEU A 11 3.74 -1.19 -9.45
N PHE A 12 4.24 -0.02 -9.80
CA PHE A 12 3.56 0.89 -10.72
C PHE A 12 3.96 0.55 -12.17
N TYR A 13 2.97 0.25 -13.02
CA TYR A 13 3.20 -0.07 -14.43
C TYR A 13 3.20 1.17 -15.31
N GLY A 14 2.37 2.18 -14.99
CA GLY A 14 2.22 3.37 -15.81
C GLY A 14 0.95 4.15 -15.47
N ALA A 15 0.83 5.35 -16.05
CA ALA A 15 -0.41 6.11 -16.05
C ALA A 15 -0.83 6.43 -17.48
N ILE A 16 -2.12 6.30 -17.77
CA ILE A 16 -2.73 6.63 -19.06
C ILE A 16 -3.57 7.89 -18.85
N PHE A 17 -3.32 8.91 -19.65
CA PHE A 17 -4.07 10.16 -19.62
C PHE A 17 -4.94 10.24 -20.87
N THR A 18 -6.25 10.30 -20.71
CA THR A 18 -7.22 10.40 -21.82
C THR A 18 -8.30 11.40 -21.45
N GLU A 19 -8.54 12.38 -22.32
CA GLU A 19 -9.65 13.37 -22.25
C GLU A 19 -9.89 14.02 -20.87
N GLY A 20 -8.85 14.18 -20.05
CA GLY A 20 -8.93 14.79 -18.72
C GLY A 20 -8.94 13.81 -17.54
N ASP A 21 -9.06 12.51 -17.80
CA ASP A 21 -8.97 11.46 -16.79
C ASP A 21 -7.56 10.85 -16.73
N CYS A 22 -7.08 10.61 -15.50
CA CYS A 22 -5.82 9.92 -15.23
C CYS A 22 -6.09 8.52 -14.71
N TRP A 23 -5.66 7.52 -15.48
CA TRP A 23 -5.78 6.11 -15.14
C TRP A 23 -4.43 5.62 -14.65
N ILE A 24 -4.37 5.17 -13.40
CA ILE A 24 -3.13 4.65 -12.82
C ILE A 24 -3.17 3.13 -12.82
N CYS A 25 -2.19 2.49 -13.47
CA CYS A 25 -2.03 1.05 -13.51
C CYS A 25 -0.97 0.63 -12.47
N MET A 26 -1.41 -0.12 -11.45
CA MET A 26 -0.55 -0.73 -10.43
C MET A 26 -0.78 -2.23 -10.39
N GLU A 27 0.13 -2.95 -9.73
CA GLU A 27 -0.03 -4.35 -9.37
C GLU A 27 -1.33 -4.58 -8.59
N MET A 28 -2.09 -5.62 -8.97
CA MET A 28 -3.34 -5.96 -8.30
C MET A 28 -3.05 -6.59 -6.94
N MET A 29 -3.45 -5.91 -5.86
CA MET A 29 -3.45 -6.46 -4.50
C MET A 29 -4.78 -7.12 -4.15
N SER A 30 -4.75 -8.13 -3.27
CA SER A 30 -5.95 -8.91 -2.91
C SER A 30 -6.97 -8.12 -2.09
N THR A 31 -6.53 -7.42 -1.04
CA THR A 31 -7.42 -6.62 -0.18
C THR A 31 -6.61 -5.53 0.53
N SER A 32 -7.26 -4.42 0.89
CA SER A 32 -6.66 -3.39 1.73
C SER A 32 -6.81 -3.72 3.21
N LEU A 33 -5.89 -3.23 4.04
CA LEU A 33 -5.94 -3.40 5.49
C LEU A 33 -7.21 -2.79 6.10
N ASP A 34 -7.78 -1.74 5.50
CA ASP A 34 -9.08 -1.17 5.94
C ASP A 34 -10.20 -2.23 5.88
N LYS A 35 -10.29 -2.94 4.76
CA LYS A 35 -11.28 -4.02 4.59
C LYS A 35 -10.93 -5.21 5.47
N PHE A 36 -9.64 -5.53 5.59
CA PHE A 36 -9.17 -6.64 6.42
C PHE A 36 -9.49 -6.44 7.91
N TYR A 37 -9.24 -5.26 8.48
CA TYR A 37 -9.57 -5.03 9.90
C TYR A 37 -11.08 -5.10 10.12
N LYS A 38 -11.89 -4.47 9.24
CA LYS A 38 -13.35 -4.54 9.35
C LYS A 38 -13.83 -5.98 9.30
N PHE A 39 -13.24 -6.82 8.46
CA PHE A 39 -13.55 -8.24 8.39
C PHE A 39 -13.21 -8.97 9.70
N VAL A 40 -12.00 -8.78 10.21
CA VAL A 40 -11.54 -9.47 11.44
C VAL A 40 -12.36 -9.08 12.67
N TYR A 41 -12.63 -7.78 12.85
CA TYR A 41 -13.35 -7.28 14.02
C TYR A 41 -14.87 -7.48 13.92
N ASN A 42 -15.48 -7.26 12.74
CA ASN A 42 -16.94 -7.29 12.62
C ASN A 42 -17.48 -8.68 12.26
N TYR A 43 -16.77 -9.47 11.45
CA TYR A 43 -17.24 -10.79 11.00
C TYR A 43 -16.67 -11.93 11.83
N LEU A 44 -15.36 -11.94 12.05
CA LEU A 44 -14.69 -13.00 12.81
C LEU A 44 -14.77 -12.78 14.33
N GLN A 45 -15.15 -11.58 14.80
CA GLN A 45 -15.13 -11.15 16.21
C GLN A 45 -13.84 -11.54 16.94
N SER A 46 -12.72 -11.48 16.21
CA SER A 46 -11.41 -11.87 16.71
C SER A 46 -10.47 -10.68 16.67
N ARG A 47 -9.30 -10.83 17.30
CA ARG A 47 -8.25 -9.83 17.27
C ARG A 47 -7.13 -10.26 16.35
N ILE A 48 -6.54 -9.29 15.66
CA ILE A 48 -5.38 -9.51 14.82
C ILE A 48 -4.20 -9.86 15.76
N PRO A 49 -3.51 -10.99 15.58
CA PRO A 49 -2.38 -11.36 16.41
C PRO A 49 -1.22 -10.39 16.23
N GLU A 50 -0.47 -10.15 17.31
CA GLU A 50 0.65 -9.19 17.36
C GLU A 50 1.74 -9.50 16.34
N SER A 51 1.95 -10.77 16.01
CA SER A 51 2.92 -11.20 15.00
C SER A 51 2.61 -10.69 13.60
N ILE A 52 1.33 -10.52 13.25
CA ILE A 52 0.89 -9.94 11.97
C ILE A 52 1.03 -8.43 12.00
N ILE A 53 0.63 -7.80 13.11
CA ILE A 53 0.77 -6.34 13.31
C ILE A 53 2.24 -5.94 13.20
N GLY A 54 3.16 -6.68 13.84
CA GLY A 54 4.59 -6.41 13.75
C GLY A 54 5.11 -6.43 12.31
N LYS A 55 4.70 -7.43 11.50
CA LYS A 55 5.08 -7.50 10.07
C LYS A 55 4.56 -6.31 9.28
N ILE A 56 3.31 -5.91 9.52
CA ILE A 56 2.70 -4.73 8.88
C ILE A 56 3.49 -3.47 9.26
N THR A 57 3.75 -3.27 10.55
CA THR A 57 4.48 -2.09 11.04
C THR A 57 5.90 -2.04 10.47
N THR A 58 6.62 -3.16 10.41
CA THR A 58 7.94 -3.23 9.78
C THR A 58 7.87 -2.87 8.29
N ALA A 59 6.87 -3.39 7.57
CA ALA A 59 6.69 -3.10 6.15
C ALA A 59 6.41 -1.61 5.90
N VAL A 60 5.52 -1.01 6.69
CA VAL A 60 5.18 0.42 6.63
C VAL A 60 6.37 1.31 7.02
N SER A 61 7.13 0.94 8.05
CA SER A 61 8.31 1.71 8.48
C SER A 61 9.39 1.73 7.39
N TYR A 62 9.63 0.58 6.75
CA TYR A 62 10.55 0.48 5.62
C TYR A 62 10.05 1.29 4.42
N LEU A 63 8.76 1.21 4.12
CA LEU A 63 8.11 2.00 3.08
C LEU A 63 8.32 3.50 3.29
N ILE A 64 7.97 4.01 4.47
CA ILE A 64 8.11 5.43 4.82
C ILE A 64 9.56 5.88 4.69
N GLY A 65 10.52 5.10 5.20
CA GLY A 65 11.94 5.42 5.05
C GLY A 65 12.41 5.50 3.59
N TYR A 66 11.84 4.66 2.71
CA TYR A 66 12.15 4.66 1.29
C TYR A 66 11.46 5.80 0.52
N LEU A 67 10.25 6.16 0.92
CA LEU A 67 9.41 7.10 0.19
C LEU A 67 9.57 8.57 0.61
N PHE A 68 9.95 8.81 1.87
CA PHE A 68 10.13 10.16 2.40
C PHE A 68 11.09 11.04 1.56
N PRO A 69 12.18 10.52 0.98
CA PRO A 69 13.05 11.32 0.10
C PRO A 69 12.45 11.61 -1.29
N SER A 70 11.40 10.90 -1.71
CA SER A 70 10.93 10.87 -3.10
C SER A 70 9.51 11.41 -3.33
N MET A 71 8.71 11.62 -2.28
CA MET A 71 7.31 12.05 -2.41
C MET A 71 7.08 13.49 -1.91
N LEU A 72 7.19 14.46 -2.82
CA LEU A 72 6.61 15.81 -2.66
C LEU A 72 5.55 16.13 -3.72
N SER A 73 5.07 15.16 -4.52
CA SER A 73 4.16 15.53 -5.63
C SER A 73 2.74 14.99 -5.61
N ASN A 74 2.39 13.79 -5.13
CA ASN A 74 0.99 13.34 -5.13
C ASN A 74 0.74 12.26 -4.07
N CYS A 75 0.01 12.61 -3.00
CA CYS A 75 -0.06 11.86 -1.74
C CYS A 75 -1.06 10.68 -1.67
N ASP A 76 -1.79 10.34 -2.74
CA ASP A 76 -2.93 9.41 -2.60
C ASP A 76 -2.63 7.95 -2.98
N ILE A 77 -1.41 7.62 -3.40
CA ILE A 77 -1.06 6.27 -3.87
C ILE A 77 -0.69 5.30 -2.71
N LEU A 78 -0.54 5.78 -1.47
CA LEU A 78 0.01 4.96 -0.39
C LEU A 78 -0.97 4.04 0.34
N LEU A 79 -2.27 4.12 0.03
CA LEU A 79 -3.29 3.44 0.82
C LEU A 79 -3.69 2.08 0.25
N PHE A 80 -2.72 1.24 -0.10
CA PHE A 80 -2.95 -0.17 -0.47
C PHE A 80 -2.18 -1.18 0.39
N ILE A 81 -1.61 -0.75 1.51
CA ILE A 81 -1.40 -1.66 2.64
C ILE A 81 -2.72 -1.72 3.38
#